data_AF-A0A6J4TR89-F1
#
_entry.id   AF-A0A6J4TR89-F1
#
_cell.length_a   1.000
_cell.length_b   1.000
_cell.length_c   1.000
_cell.angle_alpha   90.00
_cell.angle_beta   90.00
_cell.angle_gamma   90.00
#
_symmetry.space_group_name_H-M   'P 1'
#
loop_
_entity.id
_entity.type
_entity.pdbx_description
1 polymer ?
#
loop_
_entity_poly.entity_id
_entity_poly.type
_entity_poly.pdbx_seq_one_letter_code
_entity_poly.pdbx_strand_id
1 'polypeptide(L)'
;SVPRPDVVVVPGGPGALAASRDERVLRWLCGAHDHTRFTTSVCWGSELLGTAGLLRGVRATSHWLVRDELAGHGATAVDERVVVSGRIITSAGVSAGIDMALRLAALSAGAEVAERIALTLEYAPEPPTAGAGSPRTATPELVAGLRAGYARSRD
;
A
#
# COMPACT_ATOMS: atom_id res chain seq x y z
N SER A 1 -14.30 17.22 -8.53
CA SER A 1 -13.62 16.29 -7.59
C SER A 1 -14.70 15.46 -6.90
N VAL A 2 -14.36 14.27 -6.38
CA VAL A 2 -15.24 13.49 -5.50
C VAL A 2 -14.91 13.89 -4.06
N PRO A 3 -15.74 14.67 -3.37
CA PRO A 3 -15.37 15.22 -2.05
C PRO A 3 -15.57 14.22 -0.90
N ARG A 4 -16.46 13.22 -1.09
CA ARG A 4 -16.83 12.25 -0.04
C ARG A 4 -16.83 10.82 -0.61
N PRO A 5 -15.68 10.29 -1.02
CA PRO A 5 -15.59 8.93 -1.51
C PRO A 5 -15.78 7.93 -0.36
N ASP A 6 -16.47 6.81 -0.62
CA ASP A 6 -16.54 5.70 0.34
C ASP A 6 -15.17 5.03 0.51
N VAL A 7 -14.43 4.91 -0.58
CA VAL A 7 -13.09 4.30 -0.63
C VAL A 7 -12.13 5.21 -1.39
N VAL A 8 -10.95 5.43 -0.83
CA VAL A 8 -9.80 6.01 -1.54
C VAL A 8 -8.74 4.94 -1.73
N VAL A 9 -8.17 4.86 -2.93
CA VAL A 9 -7.00 4.03 -3.24
C VAL A 9 -5.86 4.92 -3.69
N VAL A 10 -4.80 4.95 -2.89
CA VAL A 10 -3.57 5.68 -3.20
C VAL A 10 -2.54 4.70 -3.79
N PRO A 11 -2.28 4.74 -5.11
CA PRO A 11 -1.26 3.90 -5.72
C PRO A 11 0.14 4.37 -5.34
N GLY A 12 1.14 3.50 -5.52
CA GLY A 12 2.55 3.86 -5.38
C GLY A 12 3.18 4.39 -6.68
N GLY A 13 4.51 4.37 -6.72
CA GLY A 13 5.30 4.79 -7.88
C GLY A 13 5.60 6.30 -7.90
N PRO A 14 6.28 6.80 -8.95
CA PRO A 14 6.73 8.20 -9.03
C PRO A 14 5.61 9.24 -8.89
N GLY A 15 4.40 8.91 -9.34
CA GLY A 15 3.23 9.77 -9.18
C GLY A 15 2.85 10.04 -7.72
N ALA A 16 3.06 9.07 -6.82
CA ALA A 16 2.81 9.26 -5.39
C ALA A 16 3.81 10.26 -4.76
N LEU A 17 5.06 10.23 -5.21
CA LEU A 17 6.09 11.18 -4.78
C LEU A 17 5.84 12.59 -5.31
N ALA A 18 5.37 12.72 -6.55
CA ALA A 18 4.95 14.04 -7.07
C ALA A 18 3.74 14.57 -6.29
N ALA A 19 2.76 13.72 -6.02
CA ALA A 19 1.56 14.06 -5.27
C ALA A 19 1.85 14.46 -3.81
N SER A 20 2.89 13.92 -3.18
CA SER A 20 3.25 14.27 -1.81
C SER A 20 3.81 15.68 -1.67
N ARG A 21 4.18 16.31 -2.79
CA ARG A 21 4.61 17.72 -2.86
C ARG A 21 3.46 18.66 -3.25
N ASP A 22 2.30 18.13 -3.63
CA ASP A 22 1.13 18.94 -3.99
C ASP A 22 0.19 19.09 -2.80
N GLU A 23 0.21 20.27 -2.17
CA GLU A 23 -0.65 20.56 -1.03
C GLU A 23 -2.15 20.44 -1.33
N ARG A 24 -2.58 20.61 -2.58
CA ARG A 24 -3.99 20.45 -2.96
C ARG A 24 -4.39 18.98 -2.84
N VAL A 25 -3.51 18.07 -3.25
CA VAL A 25 -3.73 16.63 -3.12
C VAL A 25 -3.71 16.23 -1.66
N LEU A 26 -2.75 16.72 -0.88
CA LEU A 26 -2.67 16.44 0.57
C LEU A 26 -3.92 16.91 1.30
N ARG A 27 -4.36 18.16 1.08
CA ARG A 27 -5.59 18.69 1.70
C ARG A 27 -6.83 17.92 1.28
N TRP A 28 -6.95 17.56 0.00
CA TRP A 28 -8.06 16.75 -0.47
C TRP A 28 -8.07 15.36 0.18
N LEU A 29 -6.91 14.72 0.28
CA LEU A 29 -6.77 13.39 0.87
C LEU A 29 -7.13 13.40 2.37
N CYS A 30 -6.68 14.42 3.12
CA CYS A 30 -7.11 14.60 4.51
C CYS A 30 -8.62 14.78 4.62
N GLY A 31 -9.22 15.68 3.84
CA GLY A 31 -10.67 15.93 3.89
C GLY A 31 -11.50 14.74 3.41
N ALA A 32 -11.00 13.96 2.45
CA ALA A 32 -11.64 12.74 2.00
C ALA A 32 -11.63 11.68 3.11
N HIS A 33 -10.49 11.50 3.80
CA HIS A 33 -10.33 10.51 4.87
C HIS A 33 -11.40 10.63 5.95
N ASP A 34 -11.80 11.85 6.31
CA ASP A 34 -12.84 12.12 7.32
C ASP A 34 -14.17 11.42 6.99
N HIS A 35 -14.47 11.23 5.71
CA HIS A 35 -15.71 10.63 5.23
C HIS A 35 -15.57 9.20 4.71
N THR A 36 -14.35 8.76 4.41
CA THR A 36 -14.15 7.40 3.90
C THR A 36 -14.60 6.34 4.88
N ARG A 37 -15.16 5.27 4.31
CA ARG A 37 -15.27 3.98 4.98
C ARG A 37 -13.89 3.32 5.02
N PHE A 38 -13.11 3.44 3.94
CA PHE A 38 -11.72 3.00 3.88
C PHE A 38 -10.82 3.98 3.12
N THR A 39 -9.65 4.30 3.71
CA THR A 39 -8.54 4.95 3.01
C THR A 39 -7.44 3.94 2.82
N THR A 40 -7.08 3.67 1.58
CA THR A 40 -6.18 2.56 1.26
C THR A 40 -4.96 3.00 0.48
N SER A 41 -3.88 2.22 0.56
CA SER A 41 -2.70 2.45 -0.28
C SER A 41 -2.02 1.16 -0.70
N VAL A 42 -1.34 1.23 -1.84
CA VAL A 42 -0.50 0.14 -2.36
C VAL A 42 0.92 0.66 -2.52
N CYS A 43 1.92 -0.17 -2.17
CA CYS A 43 3.33 0.14 -2.43
C CYS A 43 3.70 1.49 -1.76
N TRP A 44 4.39 2.38 -2.47
CA TRP A 44 4.77 3.73 -1.98
C TRP A 44 3.59 4.66 -1.71
N GLY A 45 2.35 4.26 -2.01
CA GLY A 45 1.18 5.09 -1.73
C GLY A 45 1.02 5.39 -0.22
N SER A 46 1.54 4.53 0.66
CA SER A 46 1.52 4.78 2.11
C SER A 46 2.40 5.96 2.52
N GLU A 47 3.46 6.30 1.77
CA GLU A 47 4.25 7.51 2.02
C GLU A 47 3.44 8.79 1.81
N LEU A 48 2.52 8.79 0.83
CA LEU A 48 1.60 9.91 0.62
C LEU A 48 0.60 10.02 1.77
N LEU A 49 0.07 8.89 2.27
CA LEU A 49 -0.77 8.89 3.47
C LEU A 49 0.00 9.43 4.69
N GLY A 50 1.27 9.04 4.83
CA GLY A 50 2.17 9.52 5.87
C GLY A 50 2.41 11.03 5.79
N THR A 51 2.71 11.53 4.59
CA THR A 51 2.92 12.96 4.32
C THR A 51 1.64 13.77 4.60
N ALA A 52 0.46 13.21 4.31
CA ALA A 52 -0.82 13.79 4.68
C ALA A 52 -1.13 13.71 6.19
N GLY A 53 -0.23 13.14 7.00
CA GLY A 53 -0.36 13.02 8.44
C GLY A 53 -1.35 11.94 8.90
N LEU A 54 -1.80 11.07 8.00
CA LEU A 54 -2.84 10.07 8.27
C LEU A 54 -2.30 8.83 8.97
N LEU A 55 -0.98 8.62 9.01
CA LEU A 55 -0.38 7.42 9.60
C LEU A 55 0.16 7.58 11.01
N ARG A 56 -0.03 8.72 11.68
CA ARG A 56 0.42 8.92 13.06
C ARG A 56 -0.26 7.94 14.01
N GLY A 57 0.52 7.10 14.69
CA GLY A 57 0.04 6.05 15.59
C GLY A 57 -0.62 4.87 14.86
N VAL A 58 -0.50 4.79 13.53
CA VAL A 58 -1.15 3.75 12.72
C VAL A 58 -0.14 2.65 12.38
N ARG A 59 -0.58 1.40 12.46
CA ARG A 59 0.20 0.26 11.98
C ARG A 59 0.06 0.15 10.47
N ALA A 60 1.15 0.17 9.71
CA ALA A 60 1.12 0.25 8.26
C ALA A 60 2.28 -0.50 7.58
N THR A 61 2.07 -0.91 6.33
CA THR A 61 3.09 -1.50 5.45
C THR A 61 3.30 -0.62 4.20
N SER A 62 4.34 -0.92 3.44
CA SER A 62 4.67 -0.28 2.17
C SER A 62 5.45 -1.23 1.27
N HIS A 63 5.96 -0.73 0.15
CA HIS A 63 6.99 -1.43 -0.60
C HIS A 63 8.21 -1.69 0.29
N TRP A 64 8.78 -2.90 0.20
CA TRP A 64 9.87 -3.35 1.07
C TRP A 64 11.14 -2.49 1.01
N LEU A 65 11.34 -1.74 -0.07
CA LEU A 65 12.45 -0.78 -0.22
C LEU A 65 12.31 0.46 0.66
N VAL A 66 11.10 0.85 1.05
CA VAL A 66 10.82 2.13 1.73
C VAL A 66 9.98 1.98 2.98
N ARG A 67 9.50 0.76 3.29
CA ARG A 67 8.58 0.53 4.41
C ARG A 67 9.08 1.13 5.73
N ASP A 68 10.38 1.09 5.98
CA ASP A 68 10.96 1.58 7.23
C ASP A 68 10.92 3.13 7.31
N GLU A 69 10.75 3.82 6.18
CA GLU A 69 10.54 5.28 6.10
C GLU A 69 9.21 5.71 6.75
N LEU A 70 8.22 4.80 6.84
CA LEU A 70 6.93 5.06 7.49
C LEU A 70 7.06 5.49 8.96
N ALA A 71 8.12 5.08 9.64
CA ALA A 71 8.41 5.51 11.01
C ALA A 71 8.59 7.04 11.10
N GLY A 72 9.15 7.68 10.07
CA GLY A 72 9.28 9.13 9.98
C GLY A 72 7.94 9.87 9.94
N HIS A 73 6.86 9.20 9.53
CA HIS A 73 5.49 9.73 9.54
C HIS A 73 4.72 9.41 10.83
N GLY A 74 5.40 8.83 11.83
CA GLY A 74 4.81 8.42 13.10
C GLY A 74 4.02 7.11 13.02
N ALA A 75 4.20 6.32 11.96
CA ALA A 75 3.55 5.03 11.81
C ALA A 75 4.38 3.90 12.45
N THR A 76 3.70 2.83 12.87
CA THR A 76 4.37 1.56 13.19
C THR A 76 4.51 0.74 11.91
N ALA A 77 5.71 0.77 11.32
CA ALA A 77 6.04 0.03 10.10
C ALA A 77 6.08 -1.49 10.37
N VAL A 78 5.39 -2.29 9.55
CA VAL A 78 5.31 -3.77 9.73
C VAL A 78 5.46 -4.53 8.43
N ASP A 79 6.18 -5.65 8.46
CA ASP A 79 6.45 -6.49 7.29
C ASP A 79 5.32 -7.49 7.00
N GLU A 80 4.13 -6.95 6.70
CA GLU A 80 2.96 -7.73 6.30
C GLU A 80 2.53 -7.35 4.89
N ARG A 81 1.91 -8.31 4.19
CA ARG A 81 1.46 -8.12 2.80
C ARG A 81 0.29 -7.14 2.70
N VAL A 82 -0.65 -7.22 3.64
CA VAL A 82 -1.79 -6.30 3.78
C VAL A 82 -2.03 -6.06 5.27
N VAL A 83 -2.09 -4.79 5.67
CA VAL A 83 -2.33 -4.35 7.04
C VAL A 83 -3.63 -3.59 7.11
N VAL A 84 -4.55 -4.06 7.96
CA VAL A 84 -5.81 -3.36 8.26
C VAL A 84 -5.68 -2.72 9.65
N SER A 85 -5.82 -1.40 9.71
CA SER A 85 -5.74 -0.60 10.94
C SER A 85 -6.91 0.39 10.98
N GLY A 86 -8.03 -0.04 11.55
CA GLY A 86 -9.28 0.72 11.51
C GLY A 86 -9.74 0.98 10.08
N ARG A 87 -9.89 2.26 9.71
CA ARG A 87 -10.28 2.68 8.35
C ARG A 87 -9.11 2.71 7.36
N ILE A 88 -7.87 2.57 7.84
CA ILE A 88 -6.68 2.61 6.98
C ILE A 88 -6.27 1.19 6.63
N ILE A 89 -6.15 0.91 5.32
CA ILE A 89 -5.65 -0.38 4.81
C ILE A 89 -4.45 -0.12 3.93
N THR A 90 -3.28 -0.60 4.32
CA THR A 90 -2.07 -0.46 3.51
C THR A 90 -1.65 -1.83 3.00
N SER A 91 -1.11 -1.89 1.80
CA SER A 91 -0.55 -3.11 1.21
C SER A 91 0.87 -2.89 0.73
N ALA A 92 1.62 -4.00 0.71
CA ALA A 92 3.03 -4.01 0.39
C ALA A 92 3.27 -3.74 -1.12
N GLY A 93 4.33 -4.30 -1.69
CA GLY A 93 4.71 -4.01 -3.08
C GLY A 93 3.66 -4.47 -4.10
N VAL A 94 3.36 -3.58 -5.04
CA VAL A 94 2.68 -3.77 -6.36
C VAL A 94 1.56 -4.83 -6.37
N SER A 95 1.91 -6.11 -6.48
CA SER A 95 0.93 -7.22 -6.56
C SER A 95 0.11 -7.40 -5.28
N ALA A 96 0.62 -6.94 -4.13
CA ALA A 96 -0.12 -6.95 -2.86
C ALA A 96 -1.43 -6.14 -2.93
N GLY A 97 -1.57 -5.24 -3.91
CA GLY A 97 -2.81 -4.50 -4.16
C GLY A 97 -3.98 -5.41 -4.55
N ILE A 98 -3.73 -6.57 -5.19
CA ILE A 98 -4.80 -7.52 -5.54
C ILE A 98 -5.35 -8.18 -4.27
N ASP A 99 -4.47 -8.65 -3.38
CA ASP A 99 -4.88 -9.24 -2.10
C ASP A 99 -5.58 -8.21 -1.20
N MET A 100 -5.12 -6.96 -1.23
CA MET A 100 -5.77 -5.86 -0.54
C MET A 100 -7.18 -5.61 -1.09
N ALA A 101 -7.36 -5.64 -2.41
CA ALA A 101 -8.66 -5.44 -3.04
C ALA A 101 -9.64 -6.57 -2.66
N LEU A 102 -9.19 -7.83 -2.63
CA LEU A 102 -10.00 -8.95 -2.16
C LEU A 102 -10.37 -8.82 -0.67
N ARG A 103 -9.41 -8.41 0.17
CA ARG A 103 -9.66 -8.12 1.59
C ARG A 103 -10.68 -6.98 1.77
N LEU A 104 -10.54 -5.92 0.98
CA LEU A 104 -11.44 -4.78 0.98
C LEU A 104 -12.85 -5.19 0.52
N ALA A 105 -12.97 -6.03 -0.50
CA ALA A 105 -14.24 -6.59 -0.94
C ALA A 105 -14.92 -7.38 0.18
N ALA A 106 -14.17 -8.23 0.88
CA ALA A 106 -14.68 -8.98 2.04
C ALA A 106 -15.16 -8.06 3.16
N LEU A 107 -14.40 -7.01 3.49
CA LEU A 107 -14.78 -6.02 4.50
C LEU A 107 -15.98 -5.15 4.10
N SER A 108 -16.17 -4.93 2.80
CA SER A 108 -17.20 -4.02 2.28
C SER A 108 -18.52 -4.73 2.01
N ALA A 109 -18.47 -5.98 1.53
CA ALA A 109 -19.60 -6.72 0.98
C ALA A 109 -19.70 -8.19 1.45
N GLY A 110 -18.80 -8.64 2.33
CA GLY A 110 -18.82 -10.00 2.89
C GLY A 110 -17.89 -10.98 2.18
N ALA A 111 -17.54 -12.07 2.88
CA ALA A 111 -16.58 -13.06 2.42
C ALA A 111 -16.97 -13.74 1.10
N GLU A 112 -18.26 -14.10 0.94
CA GLU A 112 -18.75 -14.76 -0.29
C GLU A 112 -18.52 -13.89 -1.54
N VAL A 113 -18.67 -12.56 -1.43
CA VAL A 113 -18.40 -11.64 -2.55
C VAL A 113 -16.92 -11.65 -2.93
N ALA A 114 -16.01 -11.66 -1.95
CA ALA A 114 -14.59 -11.74 -2.21
C ALA A 114 -14.20 -13.09 -2.85
N GLU A 115 -14.78 -14.20 -2.40
CA GLU A 115 -14.57 -15.53 -2.97
C GLU A 115 -15.05 -15.60 -4.42
N ARG A 116 -16.24 -15.07 -4.71
CA ARG A 116 -16.77 -14.97 -6.09
C ARG A 116 -15.87 -14.13 -6.99
N ILE A 117 -15.36 -12.99 -6.50
CA ILE A 117 -14.43 -12.15 -7.26
C ILE A 117 -13.13 -12.92 -7.52
N ALA A 118 -12.55 -13.55 -6.50
CA ALA A 118 -11.31 -14.32 -6.65
C ALA A 118 -11.47 -15.45 -7.68
N LEU A 119 -12.57 -16.20 -7.64
CA LEU A 119 -12.85 -17.27 -8.60
C LEU A 119 -13.11 -16.73 -10.02
N THR A 120 -13.86 -15.62 -10.15
CA THR A 120 -14.14 -14.98 -11.45
C THR A 120 -12.86 -14.51 -12.14
N LEU A 121 -11.89 -14.02 -11.36
CA LEU A 121 -10.60 -13.57 -11.87
C LEU A 121 -9.60 -14.72 -12.09
N GLU A 122 -9.96 -15.95 -11.70
CA GLU A 122 -9.03 -17.08 -11.61
C GLU A 122 -7.75 -16.68 -10.85
N TYR A 123 -7.92 -16.00 -9.70
CA TYR A 123 -6.80 -15.53 -8.88
C TYR A 123 -6.16 -16.69 -8.11
N ALA A 124 -5.44 -17.54 -8.85
CA ALA A 124 -4.63 -18.66 -8.38
C ALA A 124 -3.19 -18.44 -8.87
N PRO A 125 -2.41 -17.57 -8.21
CA PRO A 125 -1.10 -17.16 -8.72
C PRO A 125 -0.09 -18.32 -8.72
N GLU A 126 0.59 -18.52 -9.85
CA GLU A 126 1.72 -19.46 -10.02
C GLU A 126 3.01 -18.72 -10.45
N PRO A 127 3.72 -18.05 -9.53
CA PRO A 127 4.92 -17.30 -9.89
C PRO A 127 6.04 -18.24 -10.40
N PRO A 128 6.58 -18.05 -11.62
CA PRO A 128 7.65 -18.90 -12.16
C PRO A 128 9.00 -18.67 -11.47
N THR A 129 9.12 -17.59 -10.70
CA THR A 129 10.32 -17.18 -9.98
C THR A 129 10.20 -17.53 -8.49
N ALA A 130 10.07 -18.82 -8.18
CA ALA A 130 9.92 -19.30 -6.81
C ALA A 130 10.99 -18.70 -5.88
N GLY A 131 10.55 -18.11 -4.76
CA GLY A 131 11.43 -17.46 -3.78
C GLY A 131 11.82 -16.01 -4.09
N ALA A 132 11.80 -15.54 -5.34
CA ALA A 132 12.23 -14.18 -5.67
C ALA A 132 11.20 -13.08 -5.32
N GLY A 133 9.94 -13.45 -5.05
CA GLY A 133 8.84 -12.50 -4.82
C GLY A 133 8.84 -11.79 -3.47
N SER A 134 9.77 -12.12 -2.56
CA SER A 134 9.88 -11.51 -1.23
C SER A 134 11.34 -11.38 -0.81
N PRO A 135 11.75 -10.27 -0.18
CA PRO A 135 13.11 -10.14 0.36
C PRO A 135 13.41 -11.16 1.47
N ARG A 136 12.39 -11.83 2.04
CA ARG A 136 12.59 -12.90 3.03
C ARG A 136 13.02 -14.23 2.41
N THR A 137 12.72 -14.45 1.13
CA THR A 137 12.95 -15.72 0.44
C THR A 137 13.90 -15.59 -0.75
N ALA A 138 14.12 -14.37 -1.23
CA ALA A 138 15.05 -14.08 -2.31
C ALA A 138 16.50 -14.23 -1.86
N THR A 139 17.41 -14.41 -2.82
CA THR A 139 18.85 -14.46 -2.51
C THR A 139 19.33 -13.11 -1.94
N PRO A 140 20.28 -13.11 -0.98
CA PRO A 140 20.83 -11.87 -0.44
C PRO A 140 21.40 -10.94 -1.51
N GLU A 141 22.01 -11.50 -2.55
CA GLU A 141 22.61 -10.75 -3.66
C GLU A 141 21.54 -10.00 -4.47
N LEU A 142 20.40 -10.65 -4.75
CA LEU A 142 19.29 -10.02 -5.46
C LEU A 142 18.69 -8.86 -4.65
N VAL A 143 18.50 -9.08 -3.35
CA VAL A 143 17.99 -8.05 -2.43
C VAL A 143 18.96 -6.87 -2.35
N ALA A 144 20.26 -7.14 -2.18
CA ALA A 144 21.31 -6.12 -2.12
C ALA A 144 21.39 -5.32 -3.44
N GLY A 145 21.32 -6.00 -4.58
CA GLY A 145 21.33 -5.35 -5.90
C GLY A 145 20.18 -4.37 -6.08
N LEU A 146 18.95 -4.75 -5.70
CA LEU A 146 17.78 -3.89 -5.78
C LEU A 146 17.85 -2.71 -4.79
N ARG A 147 18.33 -2.92 -3.56
CA ARG A 147 18.56 -1.83 -2.60
C ARG A 147 19.58 -0.83 -3.10
N ALA A 148 20.70 -1.29 -3.66
CA ALA A 148 21.73 -0.42 -4.21
C ALA A 148 21.21 0.36 -5.43
N GLY A 149 20.41 -0.29 -6.29
CA GLY A 149 19.74 0.38 -7.41
C GLY A 149 18.78 1.47 -6.94
N TYR A 150 18.01 1.20 -5.89
CA TYR A 150 17.10 2.19 -5.30
C TYR A 150 17.84 3.38 -4.70
N ALA A 151 18.89 3.14 -3.90
CA ALA A 151 19.69 4.21 -3.30
C ALA A 151 20.23 5.18 -4.37
N ARG A 152 20.83 4.66 -5.44
CA ARG A 152 21.33 5.47 -6.57
C ARG A 152 20.26 6.29 -7.29
N SER A 153 18.99 5.88 -7.23
CA SER A 153 17.90 6.62 -7.87
C SER A 153 17.40 7.81 -7.04
N ARG A 154 17.89 7.95 -5.79
CA ARG A 154 17.54 9.03 -4.87
C ARG A 154 18.62 10.11 -4.75
N ASP A 155 19.84 9.82 -5.21
CA ASP A 155 20.96 10.77 -5.31
C ASP A 155 20.81 11.63 -6.58
#